data_AF-A0A8X6RFT7-F1
#
_entry.id   AF-A0A8X6RFT7-F1
#
_cell.length_a   1.000
_cell.length_b   1.000
_cell.length_c   1.000
_cell.angle_alpha   90.00
_cell.angle_beta   90.00
_cell.angle_gamma   90.00
#
_symmetry.space_group_name_H-M   'P 1'
#
loop_
_entity.id
_entity.type
_entity.pdbx_description
1 polymer ?
#
loop_
_entity_poly.entity_id
_entity_poly.type
_entity_poly.pdbx_seq_one_letter_code
_entity_poly.pdbx_strand_id
1 'polypeptide(L)'
;MNEESATIALHKFRVQKNAKSGKGPLTSAGLLKLVKRFEKTGKLEDRARAGRPCLKEERAPCNAVEMEAVASEAASGTSSAREAARRLGLPPSSVRNILRRILQLYQYKLQSCHELLPADTTQRQAFTKWAFSKMEQGPTWVFNILCTDEVHFSLHGDVNNHNCRIWATSNSREYTQKPLHSPKVTAWFGFKGSFIIGPFFFEMQCQ
;
A
#
# COMPACT_ATOMS: atom_id res chain seq x y z
N MET A 1 7.18 23.69 54.62
CA MET A 1 6.34 23.97 53.43
C MET A 1 5.22 24.86 53.91
N ASN A 2 5.16 26.10 53.42
CA ASN A 2 4.24 27.12 53.92
C ASN A 2 2.80 26.59 53.93
N GLU A 3 2.12 26.73 55.06
CA GLU A 3 0.74 26.30 55.32
C GLU A 3 -0.31 27.07 54.49
N GLU A 4 0.08 27.63 53.34
CA GLU A 4 -0.81 28.35 52.46
C GLU A 4 -1.67 27.34 51.67
N SER A 5 -2.99 27.43 51.86
CA SER A 5 -3.98 26.64 51.12
C SER A 5 -3.76 26.73 49.61
N ALA A 6 -3.91 25.61 48.89
CA ALA A 6 -3.75 25.52 47.43
C ALA A 6 -4.61 26.56 46.67
N THR A 7 -5.72 26.99 47.26
CA THR A 7 -6.59 28.06 46.74
C THR A 7 -5.89 29.43 46.76
N ILE A 8 -5.14 29.72 47.83
CA ILE A 8 -4.39 30.98 48.00
C ILE A 8 -3.22 31.02 47.02
N ALA A 9 -2.47 29.94 46.90
CA ALA A 9 -1.37 29.83 45.95
C ALA A 9 -1.86 29.99 44.49
N LEU A 10 -2.97 29.34 44.13
CA LEU A 10 -3.61 29.46 42.82
C LEU A 10 -4.12 30.89 42.57
N HIS A 11 -4.66 31.55 43.59
CA HIS A 11 -5.11 32.95 43.50
C HIS A 11 -3.94 33.90 43.25
N LYS A 12 -2.85 33.80 44.03
CA LYS A 12 -1.61 34.58 43.83
C LYS A 12 -1.04 34.38 42.42
N PHE A 13 -0.97 33.14 41.94
CA PHE A 13 -0.51 32.83 40.58
C PHE A 13 -1.38 33.48 39.50
N ARG A 14 -2.71 33.43 39.65
CA ARG A 14 -3.64 34.05 38.69
C ARG A 14 -3.51 35.56 38.65
N VAL A 15 -3.33 36.20 39.81
CA VAL A 15 -3.04 37.64 39.93
C VAL A 15 -1.73 37.97 39.21
N GLN A 16 -0.66 37.22 39.48
CA GLN A 16 0.65 37.44 38.84
C GLN A 16 0.62 37.25 37.32
N LYS A 17 -0.23 36.35 36.81
CA LYS A 17 -0.34 36.02 35.37
C LYS A 17 -1.50 36.72 34.66
N ASN A 18 -2.19 37.67 35.29
CA ASN A 18 -3.37 38.36 34.75
C ASN A 18 -4.44 37.39 34.19
N ALA A 19 -4.64 36.24 34.82
CA ALA A 19 -5.59 35.22 34.38
C ALA A 19 -6.96 35.40 35.04
N LYS A 20 -8.05 35.35 34.26
CA LYS A 20 -9.43 35.54 34.76
C LYS A 20 -9.80 34.50 35.84
N SER A 21 -10.37 34.96 36.95
CA SER A 21 -10.91 34.08 38.00
C SER A 21 -12.01 33.18 37.43
N GLY A 22 -11.92 31.87 37.66
CA GLY A 22 -12.90 30.87 37.21
C GLY A 22 -12.74 30.33 35.79
N LYS A 23 -11.89 30.92 34.92
CA LYS A 23 -11.65 30.45 33.53
C LYS A 23 -10.15 30.33 33.21
N GLY A 24 -9.38 29.71 34.11
CA GLY A 24 -7.96 29.42 33.90
C GLY A 24 -7.73 27.95 33.50
N PRO A 25 -6.57 27.61 32.89
CA PRO A 25 -6.27 26.27 32.39
C PRO A 25 -6.11 25.22 33.51
N LEU A 26 -6.04 25.64 34.77
CA LEU A 26 -5.84 24.77 35.93
C LEU A 26 -6.86 25.07 37.04
N THR A 27 -7.55 24.04 37.49
CA THR A 27 -8.44 24.06 38.65
C THR A 27 -7.66 23.77 39.93
N SER A 28 -8.19 24.16 41.10
CA SER A 28 -7.58 23.83 42.40
C SER A 28 -7.40 22.32 42.57
N ALA A 29 -8.40 21.53 42.15
CA ALA A 29 -8.33 20.08 42.10
C ALA A 29 -7.25 19.56 41.14
N GLY A 30 -7.07 20.21 39.98
CA GLY A 30 -5.98 19.89 39.05
C GLY A 30 -4.60 20.15 39.63
N LEU A 31 -4.43 21.27 40.35
CA LEU A 31 -3.19 21.63 41.03
C LEU A 31 -2.86 20.64 42.15
N LEU A 32 -3.84 20.28 43.00
CA LEU A 32 -3.65 19.25 44.03
C LEU A 32 -3.29 17.88 43.44
N LYS A 33 -3.87 17.49 42.30
CA LYS A 33 -3.49 16.26 41.59
C LYS A 33 -2.06 16.34 41.03
N LEU A 34 -1.62 17.53 40.62
CA LEU A 34 -0.26 17.77 40.13
C LEU A 34 0.76 17.68 41.27
N VAL A 35 0.48 18.32 42.41
CA VAL A 35 1.31 18.28 43.63
C VAL A 35 1.42 16.84 44.15
N LYS A 36 0.30 16.14 44.33
CA LYS A 36 0.33 14.72 44.75
C LYS A 36 1.10 13.83 43.78
N ARG A 37 1.05 14.13 42.47
CA ARG A 37 1.85 13.43 41.46
C ARG A 37 3.33 13.72 41.66
N PHE A 38 3.70 14.99 41.82
CA PHE A 38 5.07 15.42 42.02
C PHE A 38 5.67 14.87 43.31
N GLU A 39 4.97 14.92 44.44
CA GLU A 39 5.41 14.33 45.71
C GLU A 39 5.66 12.83 45.60
N LYS A 40 4.82 12.12 44.81
CA LYS A 40 4.95 10.68 44.63
C LYS A 40 6.05 10.27 43.66
N THR A 41 6.28 11.02 42.58
CA THR A 41 7.17 10.59 41.47
C THR A 41 8.33 11.52 41.16
N GLY A 42 8.42 12.69 41.81
CA GLY A 42 9.44 13.72 41.57
C GLY A 42 9.39 14.39 40.18
N LYS A 43 8.37 14.08 39.38
CA LYS A 43 8.24 14.52 37.97
C LYS A 43 6.85 15.07 37.68
N LEU A 44 6.80 16.09 36.83
CA LEU A 44 5.58 16.72 36.33
C LEU A 44 5.14 16.21 34.94
N GLU A 45 5.93 15.32 34.33
CA GLU A 45 5.67 14.78 32.99
C GLU A 45 4.35 13.98 32.93
N ASP A 46 3.78 13.93 31.72
CA ASP A 46 2.62 13.12 31.44
C ASP A 46 2.98 11.64 31.57
N ARG A 47 2.13 10.89 32.28
CA ARG A 47 2.36 9.46 32.46
C ARG A 47 2.14 8.74 31.15
N ALA A 48 2.94 7.69 30.92
CA ALA A 48 2.68 6.73 29.87
C ALA A 48 1.22 6.26 29.97
N ARG A 49 0.41 6.62 28.98
CA ARG A 49 -0.97 6.15 28.89
C ARG A 49 -0.92 4.76 28.25
N ALA A 50 -1.62 3.81 28.84
CA ALA A 50 -1.96 2.59 28.12
C ALA A 50 -2.87 3.01 26.96
N GLY A 51 -2.28 3.28 25.80
CA GLY A 51 -3.04 3.61 24.59
C GLY A 51 -3.98 2.47 24.22
N ARG A 52 -4.76 2.66 23.15
CA ARG A 52 -5.56 1.56 22.58
C ARG A 52 -4.66 0.34 22.38
N PRO A 53 -5.05 -0.86 22.86
CA PRO A 53 -4.23 -2.04 22.69
C PRO A 53 -3.94 -2.26 21.20
N CYS A 54 -2.69 -2.08 20.80
CA CYS A 54 -2.22 -2.49 19.48
C CYS A 54 -2.17 -4.01 19.42
N LEU A 55 -2.37 -4.58 18.23
CA LEU A 55 -1.99 -5.96 17.92
C LEU A 55 -0.46 -6.04 18.07
N LYS A 56 0.00 -6.38 19.28
CA LYS A 56 1.38 -6.81 19.52
C LYS A 56 1.50 -8.29 19.13
N GLU A 57 2.72 -8.77 18.91
CA GLU A 57 3.02 -10.18 18.58
C GLU A 57 2.27 -11.18 19.47
N GLU A 58 2.12 -10.90 20.77
CA GLU A 58 1.37 -11.74 21.73
C GLU A 58 -0.15 -11.84 21.50
N ARG A 59 -0.75 -10.90 20.76
CA ARG A 59 -2.22 -10.78 20.60
C ARG A 59 -2.71 -11.04 19.19
N ALA A 60 -1.85 -11.48 18.27
CA ALA A 60 -2.32 -12.07 17.03
C ALA A 60 -2.81 -13.49 17.38
N PRO A 61 -4.13 -13.77 17.42
CA PRO A 61 -4.63 -15.10 17.69
C PRO A 61 -4.55 -15.91 16.40
N CYS A 62 -3.34 -16.07 15.88
CA CYS A 62 -3.04 -16.90 14.73
C CYS A 62 -1.81 -17.70 15.13
N ASN A 63 -1.91 -19.02 15.04
CA ASN A 63 -0.77 -19.91 15.20
C ASN A 63 0.36 -19.32 14.35
N ALA A 64 1.52 -18.99 14.94
CA ALA A 64 2.63 -18.35 14.20
C ALA A 64 2.94 -19.09 12.89
N VAL A 65 2.76 -20.41 12.90
CA VAL A 65 2.81 -21.35 11.78
C VAL A 65 1.85 -20.99 10.63
N GLU A 66 0.60 -20.62 10.91
CA GLU A 66 -0.37 -20.25 9.88
C GLU A 66 -0.06 -18.90 9.26
N MET A 67 0.45 -17.94 10.04
CA MET A 67 0.89 -16.66 9.49
C MET A 67 2.13 -16.79 8.63
N GLU A 68 3.04 -17.68 9.00
CA GLU A 68 4.23 -18.00 8.21
C GLU A 68 3.86 -18.74 6.92
N ALA A 69 2.90 -19.68 6.99
CA ALA A 69 2.34 -20.35 5.80
C ALA A 69 1.63 -19.35 4.87
N VAL A 70 0.80 -18.46 5.42
CA VAL A 70 0.15 -17.38 4.66
C VAL A 70 1.17 -16.41 4.08
N ALA A 71 2.25 -16.11 4.79
CA ALA A 71 3.34 -15.29 4.28
C ALA A 71 4.08 -15.98 3.11
N SER A 72 4.30 -17.29 3.19
CA SER A 72 4.91 -18.10 2.13
C SER A 72 4.03 -18.18 0.87
N GLU A 73 2.72 -18.40 1.04
CA GLU A 73 1.75 -18.36 -0.07
C GLU A 73 1.60 -16.95 -0.68
N ALA A 74 1.64 -15.92 0.17
CA ALA A 74 1.60 -14.54 -0.28
C ALA A 74 2.89 -14.14 -1.02
N ALA A 75 4.04 -14.74 -0.67
CA ALA A 75 5.31 -14.56 -1.38
C ALA A 75 5.27 -15.20 -2.77
N SER A 76 4.63 -16.35 -2.94
CA SER A 76 4.44 -17.00 -4.26
C SER A 76 3.34 -16.36 -5.12
N GLY A 77 2.64 -15.33 -4.62
CA GLY A 77 1.58 -14.62 -5.35
C GLY A 77 0.28 -15.43 -5.52
N THR A 78 0.17 -16.56 -4.83
CA THR A 78 -0.95 -17.50 -4.95
C THR A 78 -2.13 -17.17 -4.05
N SER A 79 -1.94 -16.30 -3.04
CA SER A 79 -2.96 -15.96 -2.05
C SER A 79 -3.08 -14.46 -1.80
N SER A 80 -4.31 -13.95 -1.78
CA SER A 80 -4.59 -12.54 -1.51
C SER A 80 -4.71 -12.27 -0.01
N ALA A 81 -4.45 -11.04 0.44
CA ALA A 81 -4.67 -10.65 1.84
C ALA A 81 -6.13 -10.84 2.32
N ARG A 82 -7.10 -10.90 1.40
CA ARG A 82 -8.50 -11.20 1.72
C ARG A 82 -8.74 -12.69 1.91
N GLU A 83 -8.08 -13.52 1.10
CA GLU A 83 -8.10 -14.98 1.25
C GLU A 83 -7.48 -15.37 2.59
N ALA A 84 -6.29 -14.81 2.89
CA ALA A 84 -5.63 -14.93 4.18
C ALA A 84 -6.53 -14.54 5.36
N ALA A 85 -7.22 -13.40 5.24
CA ALA A 85 -8.18 -12.94 6.25
C ALA A 85 -9.32 -13.94 6.47
N ARG A 86 -9.86 -14.54 5.41
CA ARG A 86 -10.92 -15.54 5.49
C ARG A 86 -10.44 -16.81 6.18
N ARG A 87 -9.27 -17.32 5.80
CA ARG A 87 -8.69 -18.55 6.37
C ARG A 87 -8.34 -18.40 7.85
N LEU A 88 -7.77 -17.27 8.22
CA LEU A 88 -7.34 -16.97 9.59
C LEU A 88 -8.49 -16.47 10.48
N GLY A 89 -9.68 -16.22 9.93
CA GLY A 89 -10.79 -15.58 10.66
C GLY A 89 -10.48 -14.17 11.17
N LEU A 90 -9.50 -13.49 10.57
CA LEU A 90 -9.03 -12.18 11.00
C LEU A 90 -9.62 -11.05 10.14
N PRO A 91 -9.83 -9.84 10.70
CA PRO A 91 -10.12 -8.67 9.88
C PRO A 91 -8.99 -8.42 8.85
N PRO A 92 -9.31 -8.06 7.58
CA PRO A 92 -8.30 -7.77 6.57
C PRO A 92 -7.31 -6.66 6.95
N SER A 93 -7.72 -5.74 7.82
CA SER A 93 -6.85 -4.70 8.39
C SER A 93 -5.78 -5.28 9.32
N SER A 94 -6.14 -6.27 10.14
CA SER A 94 -5.22 -6.98 11.03
C SER A 94 -4.18 -7.75 10.23
N VAL A 95 -4.59 -8.50 9.21
CA VAL A 95 -3.68 -9.22 8.30
C VAL A 95 -2.67 -8.26 7.66
N ARG A 96 -3.13 -7.12 7.11
CA ARG A 96 -2.21 -6.12 6.54
C ARG A 96 -1.25 -5.52 7.57
N ASN A 97 -1.72 -5.28 8.81
CA ASN A 97 -0.87 -4.76 9.88
C ASN A 97 0.18 -5.79 10.28
N ILE A 98 -0.17 -7.07 10.37
CA ILE A 98 0.76 -8.15 10.71
C ILE A 98 1.81 -8.28 9.59
N LEU A 99 1.38 -8.35 8.33
CA LEU A 99 2.27 -8.39 7.17
C LEU A 99 3.26 -7.22 7.17
N ARG A 100 2.80 -5.97 7.36
CA ARG A 100 3.67 -4.78 7.27
C ARG A 100 4.49 -4.47 8.52
N ARG A 101 3.91 -4.62 9.71
CA ARG A 101 4.51 -4.12 10.97
C ARG A 101 5.27 -5.20 11.72
N ILE A 102 4.82 -6.46 11.65
CA ILE A 102 5.45 -7.58 12.34
C ILE A 102 6.40 -8.27 11.38
N LEU A 103 5.89 -8.74 10.24
CA LEU A 103 6.67 -9.53 9.27
C LEU A 103 7.51 -8.68 8.30
N GLN A 104 7.33 -7.35 8.30
CA GLN A 104 8.04 -6.41 7.41
C GLN A 104 7.93 -6.78 5.92
N LEU A 105 6.81 -7.38 5.52
CA LEU A 105 6.50 -7.72 4.13
C LEU A 105 5.77 -6.56 3.45
N TYR A 106 6.24 -6.24 2.26
CA TYR A 106 5.69 -5.21 1.40
C TYR A 106 5.06 -5.82 0.16
N GLN A 107 4.02 -5.14 -0.33
CA GLN A 107 3.28 -5.58 -1.48
C GLN A 107 3.97 -5.10 -2.76
N TYR A 108 4.38 -6.05 -3.61
CA TYR A 108 4.97 -5.76 -4.91
C TYR A 108 4.05 -6.25 -6.03
N LYS A 109 3.94 -5.43 -7.07
CA LYS A 109 3.22 -5.81 -8.29
C LYS A 109 4.16 -6.68 -9.14
N LEU A 110 3.71 -7.87 -9.48
CA LEU A 110 4.46 -8.72 -10.39
C LEU A 110 4.48 -8.09 -11.78
N GLN A 111 5.68 -7.94 -12.36
CA GLN A 111 5.87 -7.37 -13.69
C GLN A 111 6.18 -8.47 -14.69
N SER A 112 5.43 -8.50 -15.79
CA SER A 112 5.76 -9.31 -16.95
C SER A 112 6.48 -8.39 -17.94
N CYS A 113 7.77 -8.64 -18.15
CA CYS A 113 8.59 -7.89 -19.10
C CYS A 113 9.11 -8.85 -20.17
N HIS A 114 9.17 -8.38 -21.42
CA HIS A 114 9.96 -9.07 -22.43
C HIS A 114 11.44 -8.88 -22.12
N GLU A 115 12.23 -9.91 -22.39
CA GLU A 115 13.68 -9.80 -22.37
C GLU A 115 14.12 -8.77 -23.42
N LEU A 116 15.01 -7.85 -23.03
CA LEU A 116 15.59 -6.87 -23.95
C LEU A 116 16.98 -7.33 -24.33
N LEU A 117 17.20 -7.52 -25.63
CA LEU A 117 18.51 -7.78 -26.17
C LEU A 117 19.32 -6.47 -26.24
N PRO A 118 20.66 -6.51 -26.17
CA PRO A 118 21.48 -5.30 -26.23
C PRO A 118 21.21 -4.42 -27.46
N ALA A 119 20.86 -5.04 -28.60
CA ALA A 119 20.52 -4.35 -29.84
C ALA A 119 19.21 -3.54 -29.76
N ASP A 120 18.25 -4.00 -28.96
CA ASP A 120 16.92 -3.39 -28.86
C ASP A 120 17.00 -1.97 -28.31
N THR A 121 17.94 -1.71 -27.39
CA THR A 121 18.11 -0.39 -26.78
C THR A 121 18.41 0.67 -27.84
N THR A 122 19.35 0.37 -28.74
CA THR A 122 19.74 1.29 -29.83
C THR A 122 18.59 1.50 -30.80
N GLN A 123 17.91 0.44 -31.22
CA GLN A 123 16.78 0.53 -32.15
C GLN A 123 15.61 1.33 -31.57
N ARG A 124 15.26 1.07 -30.30
CA ARG A 124 14.19 1.79 -29.60
C ARG A 124 14.52 3.27 -29.41
N GLN A 125 15.77 3.60 -29.08
CA GLN A 125 16.21 4.99 -28.99
C GLN A 125 16.17 5.70 -30.34
N ALA A 126 16.61 5.04 -31.42
CA ALA A 126 16.57 5.59 -32.77
C ALA A 126 15.13 5.87 -33.22
N PHE A 127 14.21 4.91 -33.02
CA PHE A 127 12.79 5.09 -33.29
C PHE A 127 12.20 6.25 -32.49
N THR A 128 12.51 6.33 -31.19
CA THR A 128 11.99 7.39 -30.31
C THR A 128 12.42 8.77 -30.80
N LYS A 129 13.71 8.95 -31.14
CA LYS A 129 14.24 10.21 -31.70
C LYS A 129 13.57 10.57 -33.03
N TRP A 130 13.40 9.59 -33.92
CA TRP A 130 12.71 9.78 -35.20
C TRP A 130 11.25 10.19 -35.00
N ALA A 131 10.52 9.52 -34.11
CA ALA A 131 9.12 9.82 -33.81
C ALA A 131 8.96 11.22 -33.21
N PHE A 132 9.86 11.63 -32.31
CA PHE A 132 9.87 13.00 -31.77
C PHE A 132 10.06 14.04 -32.87
N SER A 133 11.01 13.84 -33.79
CA SER A 133 11.21 14.76 -34.92
C SER A 133 9.97 14.87 -35.82
N LYS A 134 9.21 13.77 -35.99
CA LYS A 134 7.93 13.80 -36.72
C LYS A 134 6.85 14.58 -36.00
N MET A 135 6.79 14.50 -34.66
CA MET A 135 5.86 15.30 -33.87
C MET A 135 6.18 16.79 -33.92
N GLU A 136 7.45 17.18 -33.97
CA GLU A 136 7.87 18.58 -34.13
C GLU A 136 7.48 19.16 -35.50
N GLN A 137 7.56 18.36 -36.56
CA GLN A 137 7.14 18.75 -37.91
C GLN A 137 5.62 18.96 -38.03
N GLY A 138 4.84 18.29 -37.18
CA GLY A 138 3.38 18.36 -37.22
C GLY A 138 2.74 17.74 -35.97
N PRO A 139 2.17 18.56 -35.06
CA PRO A 139 1.57 18.06 -33.82
C PRO A 139 0.43 17.06 -34.03
N THR A 140 -0.22 17.10 -35.20
CA THR A 140 -1.31 16.19 -35.55
C THR A 140 -0.86 14.85 -36.12
N TRP A 141 0.43 14.67 -36.41
CA TRP A 141 0.96 13.45 -37.01
C TRP A 141 0.64 12.21 -36.16
N VAL A 142 0.77 12.31 -34.83
CA VAL A 142 0.50 11.18 -33.92
C VAL A 142 -0.95 10.70 -34.00
N PHE A 143 -1.91 11.61 -34.19
CA PHE A 143 -3.32 11.27 -34.34
C PHE A 143 -3.63 10.65 -35.71
N ASN A 144 -2.71 10.74 -36.66
CA ASN A 144 -2.82 10.15 -37.98
C ASN A 144 -2.25 8.73 -38.10
N ILE A 145 -1.62 8.22 -37.04
CA ILE A 145 -1.11 6.84 -36.99
C ILE A 145 -2.28 5.90 -36.69
N LEU A 146 -2.42 4.87 -37.52
CA LEU A 146 -3.29 3.73 -37.24
C LEU A 146 -2.48 2.68 -36.47
N CYS A 147 -2.76 2.55 -35.18
CA CYS A 147 -2.17 1.52 -34.33
C CYS A 147 -3.03 0.26 -34.42
N THR A 148 -2.43 -0.88 -34.70
CA THR A 148 -3.12 -2.17 -34.78
C THR A 148 -2.38 -3.17 -33.93
N ASP A 149 -3.11 -4.01 -33.20
CA ASP A 149 -2.50 -5.07 -32.40
C ASP A 149 -3.43 -6.27 -32.27
N GLU A 150 -2.85 -7.41 -31.93
CA GLU A 150 -3.58 -8.61 -31.55
C GLU A 150 -3.53 -8.78 -30.03
N VAL A 151 -4.67 -9.09 -29.43
CA VAL A 151 -4.78 -9.36 -28.00
C VAL A 151 -5.34 -10.76 -27.79
N HIS A 152 -4.74 -11.48 -26.85
CA HIS A 152 -5.18 -12.81 -26.44
C HIS A 152 -5.97 -12.74 -25.13
N PHE A 153 -7.18 -13.31 -25.13
CA PHE A 153 -7.99 -13.52 -23.94
C PHE A 153 -7.91 -14.98 -23.52
N SER A 154 -7.37 -15.25 -22.33
CA SER A 154 -7.32 -16.60 -21.77
C SER A 154 -8.69 -17.02 -21.24
N LEU A 155 -9.10 -18.25 -21.54
CA LEU A 155 -10.37 -18.83 -21.06
C LEU A 155 -10.23 -19.49 -19.67
N HIS A 156 -9.01 -19.79 -19.22
CA HIS A 156 -8.77 -20.45 -17.93
C HIS A 156 -8.53 -19.50 -16.75
N GLY A 157 -8.77 -18.20 -16.93
CA GLY A 157 -8.56 -17.23 -15.87
C GLY A 157 -7.10 -17.14 -15.45
N ASP A 158 -6.18 -17.22 -16.42
CA ASP A 158 -4.75 -17.00 -16.19
C ASP A 158 -4.56 -15.78 -15.29
N VAL A 159 -3.65 -15.92 -14.32
CA VAL A 159 -3.42 -14.95 -13.26
C VAL A 159 -3.42 -13.53 -13.84
N ASN A 160 -4.44 -12.76 -13.47
CA ASN A 160 -4.54 -11.36 -13.88
C ASN A 160 -3.35 -10.62 -13.25
N ASN A 161 -2.37 -10.26 -14.07
CA ASN A 161 -1.17 -9.55 -13.64
C ASN A 161 -1.48 -8.21 -12.92
N HIS A 162 -2.69 -7.65 -13.09
CA HIS A 162 -3.14 -6.48 -12.33
C HIS A 162 -3.47 -6.80 -10.87
N ASN A 163 -3.96 -8.00 -10.60
CA ASN A 163 -4.35 -8.46 -9.27
C ASN A 163 -3.27 -9.34 -8.60
N CYS A 164 -2.29 -9.82 -9.36
CA CYS A 164 -1.16 -10.57 -8.81
C CYS A 164 -0.22 -9.65 -8.04
N ARG A 165 -0.12 -9.88 -6.74
CA ARG A 165 0.76 -9.13 -5.87
C ARG A 165 1.45 -10.08 -4.90
N ILE A 166 2.76 -10.04 -4.89
CA ILE A 166 3.59 -10.80 -3.97
C ILE A 166 3.84 -9.96 -2.71
N TRP A 167 3.96 -10.63 -1.57
CA TRP A 167 4.38 -10.00 -0.32
C TRP A 167 5.78 -10.49 0.03
N ALA A 168 6.75 -9.58 0.01
CA ALA A 168 8.16 -9.90 0.23
C ALA A 168 8.84 -8.79 1.05
N THR A 169 9.95 -9.11 1.71
CA THR A 169 10.75 -8.12 2.46
C THR A 169 11.49 -7.17 1.52
N SER A 170 11.82 -7.66 0.33
CA SER A 170 12.45 -6.92 -0.76
C SER A 170 11.82 -7.33 -2.10
N ASN A 171 11.99 -6.50 -3.13
CA ASN A 171 11.50 -6.85 -4.47
C ASN A 171 12.35 -8.01 -5.04
N SER A 172 11.77 -9.21 -5.10
CA SER A 172 12.46 -10.42 -5.59
C SER A 172 12.83 -10.37 -7.07
N ARG A 173 12.23 -9.43 -7.84
CA ARG A 173 12.35 -9.36 -9.31
C ARG A 173 12.09 -10.70 -9.99
N GLU A 174 11.27 -11.54 -9.35
CA GLU A 174 10.92 -12.85 -9.87
C GLU A 174 9.99 -12.71 -11.07
N TYR A 175 10.25 -13.53 -12.07
CA TYR A 175 9.45 -13.62 -13.28
C TYR A 175 8.59 -14.87 -13.19
N THR A 176 7.28 -14.74 -13.34
CA THR A 176 6.40 -15.91 -13.44
C THR A 176 6.30 -16.35 -14.88
N GLN A 177 6.70 -17.59 -15.15
CA GLN A 177 6.48 -18.23 -16.43
C GLN A 177 5.00 -18.58 -16.59
N LYS A 178 4.44 -18.28 -17.76
CA LYS A 178 3.09 -18.70 -18.14
C LYS A 178 3.18 -19.88 -19.11
N PRO A 179 2.24 -20.85 -19.06
CA PRO A 179 2.17 -21.91 -20.05
C PRO A 179 2.04 -21.32 -21.45
N LEU A 180 2.80 -21.87 -22.41
CA LEU A 180 2.82 -21.36 -23.79
C LEU A 180 1.49 -21.59 -24.53
N HIS A 181 0.73 -22.63 -24.14
CA HIS A 181 -0.44 -23.13 -24.86
C HIS A 181 -1.70 -23.23 -23.99
N SER A 182 -2.14 -22.13 -23.39
CA SER A 182 -3.49 -22.07 -22.80
C SER A 182 -4.55 -21.80 -23.90
N PRO A 183 -5.76 -22.39 -23.81
CA PRO A 183 -6.89 -22.02 -24.64
C PRO A 183 -7.16 -20.53 -24.53
N LYS A 184 -7.09 -19.86 -25.68
CA LYS A 184 -7.22 -18.41 -25.78
C LYS A 184 -8.10 -18.04 -26.97
N VAL A 185 -8.73 -16.89 -26.88
CA VAL A 185 -9.39 -16.23 -28.01
C VAL A 185 -8.50 -15.07 -28.42
N THR A 186 -8.13 -15.02 -29.70
CA THR A 186 -7.37 -13.89 -30.24
C THR A 186 -8.34 -12.89 -30.86
N ALA A 187 -8.22 -11.62 -30.50
CA ALA A 187 -8.91 -10.54 -31.18
C ALA A 187 -7.87 -9.59 -31.79
N TRP A 188 -8.10 -9.18 -33.02
CA TRP A 188 -7.41 -8.06 -33.63
C TRP A 188 -8.18 -6.78 -33.40
N PHE A 189 -7.49 -5.67 -33.17
CA PHE A 189 -8.10 -4.35 -33.02
C PHE A 189 -7.20 -3.28 -33.61
N GLY A 190 -7.82 -2.27 -34.22
CA GLY A 190 -7.12 -1.08 -34.71
C GLY A 190 -7.70 0.19 -34.11
N PHE A 191 -6.87 1.19 -33.84
CA PHE A 191 -7.36 2.53 -33.52
C PHE A 191 -6.49 3.63 -34.10
N LYS A 192 -7.16 4.74 -34.40
CA LYS A 192 -6.57 6.01 -34.81
C LYS A 192 -7.05 7.06 -33.80
N GLY A 193 -6.41 8.23 -33.76
CA GLY A 193 -6.85 9.33 -32.89
C GLY A 193 -8.33 9.75 -33.04
N SER A 194 -8.98 9.42 -34.15
CA SER A 194 -10.37 9.79 -34.44
C SER A 194 -11.39 8.65 -34.37
N PHE A 195 -10.99 7.39 -34.50
CA PHE A 195 -11.93 6.27 -34.51
C PHE A 195 -11.26 4.95 -34.15
N ILE A 196 -12.13 3.98 -33.86
CA ILE A 196 -11.79 2.61 -33.52
C ILE A 196 -12.22 1.70 -34.68
N ILE A 197 -11.36 0.78 -35.07
CA ILE A 197 -11.67 -0.36 -35.93
C ILE A 197 -11.86 -1.56 -35.01
N GLY A 198 -13.11 -2.01 -34.94
CA GLY A 198 -13.60 -2.91 -33.90
C GLY A 198 -12.90 -4.26 -33.81
N PRO A 199 -13.18 -5.00 -32.72
CA PRO A 199 -12.53 -6.27 -32.46
C PRO A 199 -12.95 -7.31 -33.51
N PHE A 200 -11.96 -7.82 -34.24
CA PHE A 200 -12.14 -8.98 -35.11
C PHE A 200 -11.63 -10.21 -34.38
N PHE A 201 -12.53 -11.14 -34.06
CA PHE A 201 -12.18 -12.36 -33.35
C PHE A 201 -11.75 -13.45 -34.32
N PHE A 202 -10.59 -14.04 -34.10
CA PHE A 202 -10.14 -15.19 -34.85
C PHE A 202 -10.76 -16.46 -34.26
N GLU A 203 -11.41 -17.26 -35.10
CA GLU A 203 -11.79 -18.63 -34.75
C GLU A 203 -10.54 -19.50 -34.77
N MET A 204 -10.06 -19.92 -33.59
CA MET A 204 -8.99 -20.91 -33.53
C MET A 204 -9.56 -22.31 -33.77
N GLN A 205 -9.20 -22.94 -34.89
CA GLN A 205 -9.28 -24.39 -35.03
C GLN A 205 -8.27 -25.01 -34.07
N CYS A 206 -8.72 -25.83 -33.13
CA CYS A 206 -7.84 -26.64 -32.29
C CYS A 206 -6.96 -27.53 -33.19
N GLN A 207 -5.64 -27.40 -33.07
CA GLN A 207 -4.68 -28.47 -33.38
C GLN A 207 -4.15 -29.04 -32.06
#